data_AF-A0A946VQ42-F1
#
_entry.id   AF-A0A946VQ42-F1
#
_cell.length_a   1.000
_cell.length_b   1.000
_cell.length_c   1.000
_cell.angle_alpha   90.00
_cell.angle_beta   90.00
_cell.angle_gamma   90.00
#
_symmetry.space_group_name_H-M   'P 1'
#
loop_
_entity.id
_entity.type
_entity.pdbx_description
1 polymer ?
#
loop_
_entity_poly.entity_id
_entity_poly.type
_entity_poly.pdbx_seq_one_letter_code
_entity_poly.pdbx_strand_id
1 'polypeptide(L)'
;HVSRVNFGLNSLDHLPYVERMINSYLALGDWESADQYQEYLYYTQSREFGLDDPRMVPVLHRRASWELSVFNARWGDELGAKLLRALYLNQVASNLVSVHYGQNDERYSRYLRDAAGTAYLVTRYQTLIRETTQVQYRAAQDFYLDSPRGMGGGFENGYEDGLEALQRLVESFPEEDRNTVEFGQALILQADWYLLYDRRRAAQAKYREAYEALFGLEDSESLIEETFGTVKALPVFSEQIESIFVSGNYEARASVAREFGHIDVQFDVTAFGSVTNLEILSDEVEVDSRVLSSLRRHIRDTVFRPIIQDGNVMRSDGNRFRYHYVY
;
A
#
# COMPACT_ATOMS: atom_id res chain seq x y z
N HIS A 1 -29.04 30.27 17.82
CA HIS A 1 -30.07 29.23 17.66
C HIS A 1 -30.69 29.37 16.26
N VAL A 2 -30.13 28.71 15.25
CA VAL A 2 -30.83 28.38 13.98
C VAL A 2 -30.26 27.03 13.52
N SER A 3 -30.83 25.98 14.07
CA SER A 3 -30.85 24.66 13.46
C SER A 3 -32.00 24.65 12.46
N ARG A 4 -31.71 24.26 11.21
CA ARG A 4 -32.60 23.57 10.25
C ARG A 4 -32.11 23.80 8.82
N VAL A 5 -31.59 22.74 8.19
CA VAL A 5 -31.94 22.43 6.81
C VAL A 5 -32.21 20.92 6.73
N ASN A 6 -33.44 20.62 6.33
CA ASN A 6 -33.96 19.29 6.09
C ASN A 6 -33.35 18.68 4.81
N PHE A 7 -32.81 17.48 4.91
CA PHE A 7 -32.98 16.39 3.94
C PHE A 7 -32.91 15.13 4.79
N GLY A 8 -33.89 14.23 4.92
CA GLY A 8 -35.00 13.86 4.06
C GLY A 8 -34.96 12.33 4.11
N LEU A 9 -36.06 11.68 4.48
CA LEU A 9 -36.17 10.27 4.90
C LEU A 9 -35.61 9.18 3.94
N ASN A 10 -34.99 9.54 2.80
CA ASN A 10 -34.64 8.66 1.66
C ASN A 10 -33.23 8.89 1.04
N SER A 11 -32.27 9.60 1.67
CA SER A 11 -30.96 9.89 1.02
C SER A 11 -30.10 8.64 0.76
N LEU A 12 -30.21 7.61 1.60
CA LEU A 12 -29.48 6.35 1.44
C LEU A 12 -30.08 5.43 0.36
N ASP A 13 -31.38 5.56 0.06
CA ASP A 13 -32.07 4.72 -0.93
C ASP A 13 -31.60 4.97 -2.37
N HIS A 14 -31.02 6.15 -2.61
CA HIS A 14 -30.53 6.54 -3.92
C HIS A 14 -29.08 6.09 -4.19
N LEU A 15 -28.34 5.66 -3.16
CA LEU A 15 -26.92 5.30 -3.30
C LEU A 15 -26.66 4.17 -4.31
N PRO A 16 -27.48 3.11 -4.41
CA PRO A 16 -27.28 2.09 -5.44
C PRO A 16 -27.38 2.63 -6.86
N TYR A 17 -28.15 3.71 -7.09
CA TYR A 17 -28.20 4.36 -8.40
C TYR A 17 -26.94 5.16 -8.67
N VAL A 18 -26.41 5.86 -7.66
CA VAL A 18 -25.14 6.59 -7.75
C VAL A 18 -23.99 5.63 -8.07
N GLU A 19 -23.93 4.46 -7.41
CA GLU A 19 -22.93 3.43 -7.71
C GLU A 19 -23.03 2.90 -9.15
N ARG A 20 -24.25 2.71 -9.67
CA ARG A 20 -24.45 2.34 -11.08
C ARG A 20 -24.00 3.43 -12.04
N MET A 21 -24.23 4.70 -11.70
CA MET A 21 -23.76 5.83 -12.51
C MET A 21 -22.22 5.86 -12.55
N ILE A 22 -21.55 5.70 -11.40
CA ILE A 22 -20.09 5.62 -11.33
C ILE A 22 -19.57 4.51 -12.26
N ASN A 23 -20.13 3.30 -12.16
CA ASN A 23 -19.73 2.18 -13.00
C ASN A 23 -19.96 2.45 -14.50
N SER A 24 -21.06 3.13 -14.85
CA SER A 24 -21.34 3.55 -16.22
C SER A 24 -20.33 4.57 -16.73
N TYR A 25 -19.98 5.57 -15.92
CA TYR A 25 -18.98 6.58 -16.30
C TYR A 25 -17.59 5.97 -16.45
N LEU A 26 -17.19 5.07 -15.55
CA LEU A 26 -15.96 4.28 -15.67
C LEU A 26 -15.92 3.46 -16.96
N ALA A 27 -17.02 2.79 -17.31
CA ALA A 27 -17.12 2.03 -18.56
C ALA A 27 -17.02 2.89 -19.82
N LEU A 28 -17.38 4.18 -19.71
CA LEU A 28 -17.26 5.17 -20.79
C LEU A 28 -15.90 5.89 -20.78
N GLY A 29 -15.03 5.61 -19.80
CA GLY A 29 -13.76 6.32 -19.61
C GLY A 29 -13.94 7.76 -19.07
N ASP A 30 -15.13 8.12 -18.62
CA ASP A 30 -15.44 9.42 -18.03
C ASP A 30 -15.11 9.42 -16.52
N TRP A 31 -13.82 9.47 -16.25
CA TRP A 31 -13.28 9.47 -14.90
C TRP A 31 -13.62 10.74 -14.10
N GLU A 32 -13.87 11.88 -14.77
CA GLU A 32 -14.23 13.13 -14.11
C GLU A 32 -15.60 13.03 -13.47
N SER A 33 -16.60 12.60 -14.24
CA SER A 33 -17.93 12.34 -13.68
C SER A 33 -17.85 11.27 -12.60
N ALA A 34 -17.09 10.19 -12.81
CA ALA A 34 -16.94 9.13 -11.81
C ALA A 34 -16.37 9.67 -10.47
N ASP A 35 -15.33 10.51 -10.50
CA ASP A 35 -14.74 11.11 -9.29
C ASP A 35 -15.72 12.04 -8.57
N GLN A 36 -16.49 12.85 -9.32
CA GLN A 36 -17.53 13.71 -8.76
C GLN A 36 -18.63 12.91 -8.05
N TYR A 37 -19.13 11.82 -8.65
CA TYR A 37 -20.14 10.97 -8.01
C TYR A 37 -19.58 10.19 -6.82
N GLN A 38 -18.29 9.82 -6.84
CA GLN A 38 -17.61 9.23 -5.69
C GLN A 38 -17.50 10.23 -4.53
N GLU A 39 -17.28 11.51 -4.80
CA GLU A 39 -17.24 12.56 -3.78
C GLU A 39 -18.63 12.80 -3.19
N TYR A 40 -19.65 12.88 -4.05
CA TYR A 40 -21.04 12.98 -3.63
C TYR A 40 -21.47 11.80 -2.74
N LEU A 41 -21.06 10.58 -3.10
CA LEU A 41 -21.35 9.36 -2.33
C LEU A 41 -20.76 9.47 -0.91
N TYR A 42 -19.47 9.81 -0.83
CA TYR A 42 -18.77 9.98 0.44
C TYR A 42 -19.39 11.08 1.29
N TYR A 43 -19.63 12.26 0.72
CA TYR A 43 -20.24 13.39 1.43
C TYR A 43 -21.61 13.03 2.00
N THR A 44 -22.47 12.40 1.19
CA THR A 44 -23.81 12.00 1.61
C THR A 44 -23.73 10.99 2.76
N GLN A 45 -22.94 9.93 2.62
CA GLN A 45 -22.78 8.91 3.67
C GLN A 45 -22.20 9.49 4.96
N SER A 46 -21.21 10.37 4.86
CA SER A 46 -20.57 11.03 6.01
C SER A 46 -21.55 11.90 6.79
N ARG A 47 -22.42 12.63 6.08
CA ARG A 47 -23.45 13.47 6.68
C ARG A 47 -24.56 12.65 7.37
N GLU A 48 -24.96 11.54 6.77
CA GLU A 48 -26.06 10.71 7.29
C GLU A 48 -25.64 9.84 8.48
N PHE A 49 -24.43 9.26 8.45
CA PHE A 49 -23.96 8.41 9.54
C PHE A 49 -23.27 9.21 10.66
N GLY A 50 -22.56 10.29 10.32
CA GLY A 50 -21.63 10.96 11.22
C GLY A 50 -20.24 10.33 11.18
N LEU A 51 -19.21 11.14 11.45
CA LEU A 51 -17.81 10.74 11.25
C LEU A 51 -17.33 9.61 12.19
N ASP A 52 -17.90 9.51 13.39
CA ASP A 52 -17.56 8.49 14.39
C ASP A 52 -18.49 7.26 14.34
N ASP A 53 -19.36 7.13 13.33
CA ASP A 53 -20.25 5.98 13.23
C ASP A 53 -19.53 4.77 12.62
N PRO A 54 -19.59 3.56 13.22
CA PRO A 54 -18.89 2.38 12.71
C PRO A 54 -19.31 1.96 11.29
N ARG A 55 -20.46 2.42 10.78
CA ARG A 55 -20.89 2.23 9.38
C ARG A 55 -20.04 3.03 8.38
N MET A 56 -19.26 4.00 8.85
CA MET A 56 -18.29 4.73 8.03
C MET A 56 -17.06 3.90 7.67
N VAL A 57 -16.73 2.83 8.41
CA VAL A 57 -15.56 1.97 8.11
C VAL A 57 -15.51 1.52 6.64
N PRO A 58 -16.54 0.86 6.08
CA PRO A 58 -16.54 0.48 4.66
C PRO A 58 -16.60 1.68 3.69
N VAL A 59 -17.16 2.81 4.12
CA VAL A 59 -17.22 4.04 3.31
C VAL A 59 -15.83 4.64 3.13
N LEU A 60 -15.08 4.77 4.22
CA LEU A 60 -13.70 5.25 4.25
C LEU A 60 -12.79 4.37 3.40
N HIS A 61 -12.92 3.04 3.53
CA HIS A 61 -12.14 2.09 2.74
C HIS A 61 -12.39 2.22 1.23
N ARG A 62 -13.66 2.29 0.81
CA ARG A 62 -14.00 2.48 -0.61
C ARG A 62 -13.45 3.80 -1.14
N ARG A 63 -13.56 4.88 -0.36
CA ARG A 63 -13.01 6.18 -0.77
C ARG A 63 -11.48 6.12 -0.88
N ALA A 64 -10.78 5.57 0.10
CA ALA A 64 -9.31 5.45 0.05
C ALA A 64 -8.85 4.63 -1.18
N SER A 65 -9.53 3.51 -1.43
CA SER A 65 -9.25 2.64 -2.58
C SER A 65 -9.51 3.37 -3.91
N TRP A 66 -10.56 4.19 -3.99
CA TRP A 66 -10.83 5.02 -5.15
C TRP A 66 -9.71 6.05 -5.39
N GLU A 67 -9.29 6.78 -4.37
CA GLU A 67 -8.20 7.78 -4.50
C GLU A 67 -6.90 7.12 -5.00
N LEU A 68 -6.58 5.92 -4.52
CA LEU A 68 -5.42 5.13 -4.98
C LEU A 68 -5.59 4.62 -6.42
N SER A 69 -6.80 4.20 -6.80
CA SER A 69 -7.06 3.76 -8.18
C SER A 69 -6.87 4.90 -9.19
N VAL A 70 -7.33 6.11 -8.85
CA VAL A 70 -7.12 7.33 -9.64
C VAL A 70 -5.62 7.66 -9.74
N PHE A 71 -4.89 7.56 -8.62
CA PHE A 71 -3.45 7.76 -8.58
C PHE A 71 -2.69 6.76 -9.46
N ASN A 72 -3.03 5.47 -9.37
CA ASN A 72 -2.41 4.39 -10.15
C ASN A 72 -2.70 4.56 -11.64
N ALA A 73 -3.92 4.97 -12.00
CA ALA A 73 -4.31 5.27 -13.37
C ALA A 73 -3.65 6.55 -13.94
N ARG A 74 -2.92 7.32 -13.12
CA ARG A 74 -2.35 8.64 -13.48
C ARG A 74 -3.40 9.60 -14.02
N TRP A 75 -4.62 9.51 -13.50
CA TRP A 75 -5.74 10.28 -13.99
C TRP A 75 -6.02 11.51 -13.10
N GLY A 76 -6.33 12.63 -13.75
CA GLY A 76 -6.69 13.87 -13.08
C GLY A 76 -5.50 14.69 -12.55
N ASP A 77 -5.83 15.90 -12.09
CA ASP A 77 -4.88 16.79 -11.43
C ASP A 77 -4.76 16.45 -9.92
N GLU A 78 -3.82 17.08 -9.23
CA GLU A 78 -3.62 16.92 -7.77
C GLU A 78 -3.38 15.48 -7.29
N LEU A 79 -2.64 14.67 -8.06
CA LEU A 79 -2.29 13.30 -7.69
C LEU A 79 -1.66 13.17 -6.28
N GLY A 80 -0.94 14.20 -5.82
CA GLY A 80 -0.45 14.26 -4.43
C GLY A 80 -1.58 14.36 -3.39
N ALA A 81 -2.64 15.14 -3.66
CA ALA A 81 -3.81 15.23 -2.79
C ALA A 81 -4.53 13.90 -2.68
N LYS A 82 -4.63 13.15 -3.79
CA LYS A 82 -5.22 11.81 -3.81
C LYS A 82 -4.49 10.87 -2.84
N LEU A 83 -3.15 10.88 -2.84
CA LEU A 83 -2.35 10.10 -1.87
C LEU A 83 -2.56 10.53 -0.42
N LEU A 84 -2.55 11.83 -0.14
CA LEU A 84 -2.76 12.36 1.22
C LEU A 84 -4.16 12.01 1.75
N ARG A 85 -5.18 12.10 0.91
CA ARG A 85 -6.55 11.69 1.23
C ARG A 85 -6.64 10.20 1.52
N ALA A 86 -6.07 9.36 0.66
CA ALA A 86 -6.04 7.91 0.89
C ALA A 86 -5.36 7.55 2.22
N LEU A 87 -4.22 8.18 2.53
CA LEU A 87 -3.49 7.95 3.78
C LEU A 87 -4.35 8.30 5.00
N TYR A 88 -4.92 9.50 5.00
CA TYR A 88 -5.82 9.95 6.06
C TYR A 88 -7.01 9.01 6.24
N LEU A 89 -7.68 8.62 5.16
CA LEU A 89 -8.84 7.74 5.20
C LEU A 89 -8.50 6.36 5.78
N ASN A 90 -7.36 5.78 5.40
CA ASN A 90 -6.89 4.51 5.97
C ASN A 90 -6.60 4.63 7.48
N GLN A 91 -5.96 5.72 7.90
CA GLN A 91 -5.71 5.95 9.32
C GLN A 91 -7.00 6.16 10.12
N VAL A 92 -7.94 6.96 9.62
CA VAL A 92 -9.26 7.15 10.26
C VAL A 92 -10.02 5.82 10.32
N ALA A 93 -10.02 5.03 9.25
CA ALA A 93 -10.65 3.72 9.23
C ALA A 93 -10.04 2.78 10.28
N SER A 94 -8.70 2.74 10.41
CA SER A 94 -8.03 1.96 11.46
C SER A 94 -8.44 2.40 12.86
N ASN A 95 -8.50 3.71 13.12
CA ASN A 95 -8.89 4.26 14.41
C ASN A 95 -10.35 3.90 14.74
N LEU A 96 -11.24 4.06 13.76
CA LEU A 96 -12.66 3.76 13.91
C LEU A 96 -12.90 2.27 14.17
N VAL A 97 -12.16 1.38 13.49
CA VAL A 97 -12.19 -0.07 13.78
C VAL A 97 -11.73 -0.33 15.22
N SER A 98 -10.58 0.22 15.61
CA SER A 98 -10.03 0.03 16.96
C SER A 98 -11.00 0.48 18.05
N VAL A 99 -11.70 1.60 17.85
CA VAL A 99 -12.62 2.17 18.84
C VAL A 99 -13.90 1.35 18.98
N HIS A 100 -14.48 0.87 17.88
CA HIS A 100 -15.79 0.21 17.92
C HIS A 100 -15.74 -1.32 17.97
N TYR A 101 -14.67 -1.92 17.46
CA TYR A 101 -14.54 -3.38 17.32
C TYR A 101 -13.29 -3.94 18.02
N GLY A 102 -12.34 -3.09 18.40
CA GLY A 102 -11.08 -3.48 19.02
C GLY A 102 -9.95 -3.71 18.01
N GLN A 103 -8.73 -3.83 18.51
CA GLN A 103 -7.52 -3.98 17.68
C GLN A 103 -7.33 -5.40 17.13
N ASN A 104 -8.03 -6.39 17.70
CA ASN A 104 -7.99 -7.79 17.25
C ASN A 104 -8.86 -8.04 16.01
N ASP A 105 -9.67 -7.05 15.59
CA ASP A 105 -10.46 -7.14 14.36
C ASP A 105 -9.51 -7.11 13.14
N GLU A 106 -9.66 -8.06 12.22
CA GLU A 106 -8.78 -8.21 11.04
C GLU A 106 -8.70 -6.93 10.18
N ARG A 107 -9.74 -6.08 10.22
CA ARG A 107 -9.79 -4.83 9.47
C ARG A 107 -8.82 -3.81 10.04
N TYR A 108 -8.51 -3.87 11.33
CA TYR A 108 -7.53 -2.98 11.97
C TYR A 108 -6.16 -3.16 11.33
N SER A 109 -5.66 -4.40 11.33
CA SER A 109 -4.37 -4.76 10.72
C SER A 109 -4.35 -4.51 9.22
N ARG A 110 -5.47 -4.71 8.52
CA ARG A 110 -5.60 -4.35 7.09
C ARG A 110 -5.40 -2.85 6.87
N TYR A 111 -6.12 -1.99 7.59
CA TYR A 111 -6.02 -0.54 7.37
C TYR A 111 -4.68 0.06 7.79
N LEU A 112 -4.01 -0.50 8.81
CA LEU A 112 -2.63 -0.09 9.12
C LEU A 112 -1.65 -0.45 8.00
N ARG A 113 -1.79 -1.63 7.41
CA ARG A 113 -1.01 -2.06 6.25
C ARG A 113 -1.26 -1.19 5.01
N ASP A 114 -2.53 -0.87 4.73
CA ASP A 114 -2.89 0.05 3.66
C ASP A 114 -2.37 1.48 3.93
N ALA A 115 -2.40 1.95 5.18
CA ALA A 115 -1.80 3.23 5.56
C ALA A 115 -0.28 3.24 5.32
N ALA A 116 0.45 2.18 5.73
CA ALA A 116 1.88 2.05 5.47
C ALA A 116 2.19 2.03 3.95
N GLY A 117 1.38 1.30 3.17
CA GLY A 117 1.50 1.27 1.72
C GLY A 117 1.29 2.63 1.06
N THR A 118 0.27 3.38 1.47
CA THR A 118 0.05 4.74 0.96
C THR A 118 1.14 5.70 1.43
N ALA A 119 1.62 5.58 2.67
CA ALA A 119 2.69 6.42 3.20
C ALA A 119 4.03 6.20 2.46
N TYR A 120 4.29 4.97 2.00
CA TYR A 120 5.39 4.70 1.07
C TYR A 120 5.23 5.48 -0.24
N LEU A 121 4.03 5.50 -0.83
CA LEU A 121 3.75 6.29 -2.04
C LEU A 121 3.93 7.79 -1.78
N VAL A 122 3.41 8.33 -0.67
CA VAL A 122 3.64 9.73 -0.26
C VAL A 122 5.13 10.06 -0.23
N THR A 123 5.94 9.16 0.33
CA THR A 123 7.40 9.34 0.41
C THR A 123 8.09 9.23 -0.95
N ARG A 124 7.63 8.31 -1.80
CA ARG A 124 8.21 8.11 -3.15
C ARG A 124 7.90 9.26 -4.08
N TYR A 125 6.73 9.90 -3.94
CA TYR A 125 6.23 10.94 -4.81
C TYR A 125 6.23 12.34 -4.16
N GLN A 126 7.26 12.66 -3.37
CA GLN A 126 7.38 13.94 -2.64
C GLN A 126 7.20 15.20 -3.51
N THR A 127 7.57 15.16 -4.79
CA THR A 127 7.36 16.30 -5.70
C THR A 127 5.87 16.62 -5.86
N LEU A 128 5.04 15.59 -6.09
CA LEU A 128 3.58 15.73 -6.19
C LEU A 128 2.96 16.22 -4.88
N ILE A 129 3.49 15.76 -3.74
CA ILE A 129 3.06 16.21 -2.41
C ILE A 129 3.35 17.71 -2.23
N ARG A 130 4.57 18.16 -2.57
CA ARG A 130 4.96 19.57 -2.45
C ARG A 130 4.12 20.49 -3.35
N GLU A 131 3.86 20.08 -4.59
CA GLU A 131 3.00 20.83 -5.51
C GLU A 131 1.58 20.96 -4.95
N THR A 132 1.04 19.87 -4.39
CA THR A 132 -0.28 19.86 -3.76
C THR A 132 -0.36 20.83 -2.59
N THR A 133 0.58 20.77 -1.64
CA THR A 133 0.60 21.67 -0.48
C THR A 133 0.65 23.13 -0.93
N GLN A 134 1.42 23.46 -1.97
CA GLN A 134 1.51 24.83 -2.48
C GLN A 134 0.22 25.32 -3.14
N VAL A 135 -0.50 24.46 -3.87
CA VAL A 135 -1.79 24.78 -4.50
C VAL A 135 -2.88 24.92 -3.44
N GLN A 136 -2.93 24.00 -2.48
CA GLN A 136 -3.89 24.03 -1.38
C GLN A 136 -3.69 25.23 -0.46
N TYR A 137 -2.46 25.65 -0.16
CA TYR A 137 -2.20 26.92 0.55
C TYR A 137 -2.74 28.15 -0.18
N ARG A 138 -2.88 28.09 -1.52
CA ARG A 138 -3.49 29.17 -2.34
C ARG A 138 -5.02 29.06 -2.43
N ALA A 139 -5.57 27.85 -2.31
CA ALA A 139 -7.00 27.54 -2.45
C ALA A 139 -7.74 27.32 -1.12
N ALA A 140 -7.06 27.38 0.04
CA ALA A 140 -7.60 27.10 1.36
C ALA A 140 -8.62 28.13 1.86
N GLN A 141 -9.82 28.14 1.28
CA GLN A 141 -11.02 28.71 1.90
C GLN A 141 -12.20 27.73 2.04
N ASP A 142 -12.30 26.63 1.27
CA ASP A 142 -13.58 25.87 1.26
C ASP A 142 -13.55 24.39 1.72
N PHE A 143 -12.43 23.66 1.65
CA PHE A 143 -12.39 22.22 2.00
C PHE A 143 -11.98 21.91 3.47
N TYR A 144 -11.49 22.91 4.21
CA TYR A 144 -10.81 22.73 5.50
C TYR A 144 -11.70 22.76 6.75
N LEU A 145 -13.02 22.95 6.61
CA LEU A 145 -13.88 23.34 7.73
C LEU A 145 -14.51 22.19 8.54
N ASP A 146 -14.43 20.92 8.11
CA ASP A 146 -15.22 19.84 8.76
C ASP A 146 -14.41 18.61 9.21
N SER A 147 -13.08 18.60 9.09
CA SER A 147 -12.25 17.57 9.72
C SER A 147 -11.96 17.95 11.18
N PRO A 148 -12.31 17.13 12.20
CA PRO A 148 -12.06 17.41 13.62
C PRO A 148 -10.58 17.62 13.96
N ARG A 149 -9.68 17.21 13.06
CA ARG A 149 -8.28 17.60 13.00
C ARG A 149 -7.99 18.01 11.57
N GLY A 150 -7.93 19.31 11.31
CA GLY A 150 -7.60 19.83 9.99
C GLY A 150 -6.37 19.11 9.42
N MET A 151 -6.43 18.78 8.13
CA MET A 151 -5.35 18.16 7.34
C MET A 151 -4.15 19.12 7.15
N GLY A 152 -3.88 19.99 8.12
CA GLY A 152 -2.79 20.96 8.11
C GLY A 152 -1.59 20.41 8.87
N GLY A 153 -0.65 19.79 8.15
CA GLY A 153 0.73 19.61 8.61
C GLY A 153 1.14 18.26 9.19
N GLY A 154 0.27 17.24 9.21
CA GLY A 154 0.62 15.90 9.72
C GLY A 154 1.17 14.92 8.68
N PHE A 155 0.61 14.92 7.46
CA PHE A 155 0.84 13.89 6.44
C PHE A 155 1.97 14.19 5.45
N GLU A 156 2.80 15.20 5.73
CA GLU A 156 3.92 15.56 4.87
C GLU A 156 5.12 14.62 5.06
N ASN A 157 5.12 13.85 6.16
CA ASN A 157 6.19 12.96 6.52
C ASN A 157 5.80 11.49 6.35
N GLY A 158 5.61 11.08 5.10
CA GLY A 158 5.23 9.70 4.77
C GLY A 158 6.14 8.61 5.37
N TYR A 159 7.40 8.94 5.72
CA TYR A 159 8.26 8.02 6.47
C TYR A 159 7.74 7.75 7.89
N GLU A 160 7.37 8.82 8.62
CA GLU A 160 6.87 8.72 10.00
C GLU A 160 5.47 8.10 10.02
N ASP A 161 4.57 8.53 9.13
CA ASP A 161 3.21 7.99 9.04
C ASP A 161 3.19 6.48 8.83
N GLY A 162 4.03 5.98 7.91
CA GLY A 162 4.10 4.54 7.64
C GLY A 162 4.78 3.77 8.76
N LEU A 163 5.82 4.34 9.40
CA LEU A 163 6.45 3.72 10.55
C LEU A 163 5.49 3.63 11.74
N GLU A 164 4.72 4.68 12.02
CA GLU A 164 3.70 4.68 13.07
C GLU A 164 2.66 3.60 12.81
N ALA A 165 2.15 3.49 11.57
CA ALA A 165 1.17 2.47 11.22
C ALA A 165 1.70 1.05 11.47
N LEU A 166 2.96 0.77 11.11
CA LEU A 166 3.58 -0.53 11.34
C LEU A 166 3.92 -0.78 12.81
N GLN A 167 4.29 0.25 13.58
CA GLN A 167 4.47 0.14 15.03
C GLN A 167 3.16 -0.22 15.72
N ARG A 168 2.08 0.48 15.39
CA ARG A 168 0.73 0.19 15.90
C ARG A 168 0.25 -1.21 15.56
N LEU A 169 0.68 -1.75 14.42
CA LEU A 169 0.39 -3.13 14.01
C LEU A 169 1.12 -4.13 14.89
N VAL A 170 2.41 -3.90 15.19
CA VAL A 170 3.17 -4.78 16.10
C VAL A 170 2.63 -4.68 17.53
N GLU A 171 2.27 -3.47 17.97
CA GLU A 171 1.76 -3.20 19.32
C GLU A 171 0.34 -3.74 19.56
N SER A 172 -0.44 -4.03 18.50
CA SER A 172 -1.77 -4.60 18.66
C SER A 172 -1.78 -6.06 19.08
N PHE A 173 -0.63 -6.76 18.98
CA PHE A 173 -0.53 -8.13 19.44
C PHE A 173 -0.28 -8.17 20.95
N PRO A 174 -1.17 -8.81 21.73
CA PRO A 174 -0.94 -9.01 23.14
C PRO A 174 0.25 -9.93 23.37
N GLU A 175 0.83 -9.91 24.59
CA GLU A 175 2.04 -10.69 24.91
C GLU A 175 1.84 -12.20 24.66
N GLU A 176 0.63 -12.72 24.87
CA GLU A 176 0.30 -14.12 24.63
C GLU A 176 0.36 -14.52 23.15
N ASP A 177 0.16 -13.58 22.23
CA ASP A 177 0.10 -13.82 20.78
C ASP A 177 1.44 -13.53 20.07
N ARG A 178 2.52 -13.25 20.82
CA ARG A 178 3.85 -12.93 20.26
C ARG A 178 4.63 -14.13 19.72
N ASN A 179 3.99 -15.28 19.66
CA ASN A 179 4.48 -16.51 19.05
C ASN A 179 3.53 -16.98 17.94
N THR A 180 2.86 -16.06 17.24
CA THR A 180 1.97 -16.36 16.11
C THR A 180 2.64 -16.03 14.78
N VAL A 181 2.15 -16.62 13.69
CA VAL A 181 2.61 -16.31 12.33
C VAL A 181 2.34 -14.84 12.01
N GLU A 182 1.18 -14.33 12.42
CA GLU A 182 0.73 -12.96 12.21
C GLU A 182 1.64 -11.94 12.91
N PHE A 183 2.09 -12.22 14.13
CA PHE A 183 3.06 -11.37 14.83
C PHE A 183 4.42 -11.36 14.13
N GLY A 184 4.92 -12.52 13.71
CA GLY A 184 6.14 -12.62 12.91
C GLY A 184 6.04 -11.82 11.60
N GLN A 185 4.91 -11.90 10.91
CA GLN A 185 4.63 -11.11 9.70
C GLN A 185 4.61 -9.60 9.99
N ALA A 186 4.01 -9.15 11.09
CA ALA A 186 4.01 -7.73 11.48
C ALA A 186 5.42 -7.19 11.71
N LEU A 187 6.28 -7.95 12.41
CA LEU A 187 7.70 -7.60 12.62
C LEU A 187 8.47 -7.53 11.30
N ILE A 188 8.19 -8.45 10.36
CA ILE A 188 8.79 -8.45 9.03
C ILE A 188 8.43 -7.20 8.25
N LEU A 189 7.16 -6.78 8.26
CA LEU A 189 6.75 -5.54 7.59
C LEU A 189 7.48 -4.32 8.17
N GLN A 190 7.66 -4.28 9.49
CA GLN A 190 8.46 -3.22 10.12
C GLN A 190 9.95 -3.29 9.70
N ALA A 191 10.52 -4.48 9.57
CA ALA A 191 11.88 -4.69 9.08
C ALA A 191 12.06 -4.26 7.61
N ASP A 192 11.09 -4.58 6.75
CA ASP A 192 11.05 -4.15 5.35
C ASP A 192 11.02 -2.63 5.24
N TRP A 193 10.22 -1.96 6.09
CA TRP A 193 10.19 -0.50 6.16
C TRP A 193 11.57 0.04 6.48
N TYR A 194 12.22 -0.46 7.52
CA TYR A 194 13.57 -0.05 7.86
C TYR A 194 14.58 -0.31 6.73
N LEU A 195 14.44 -1.42 6.00
CA LEU A 195 15.29 -1.74 4.86
C LEU A 195 15.10 -0.75 3.70
N LEU A 196 13.85 -0.43 3.35
CA LEU A 196 13.51 0.55 2.29
C LEU A 196 14.12 1.94 2.54
N TYR A 197 14.38 2.30 3.80
CA TYR A 197 14.93 3.59 4.21
C TYR A 197 16.36 3.49 4.76
N ASP A 198 17.13 2.46 4.36
CA ASP A 198 18.54 2.28 4.72
C ASP A 198 18.83 2.22 6.23
N ARG A 199 17.82 1.94 7.07
CA ARG A 199 17.93 1.77 8.53
C ARG A 199 18.42 0.35 8.88
N ARG A 200 19.57 -0.04 8.33
CA ARG A 200 20.10 -1.42 8.31
C ARG A 200 20.15 -2.11 9.67
N ARG A 201 20.58 -1.41 10.72
CA ARG A 201 20.64 -1.99 12.08
C ARG A 201 19.25 -2.27 12.64
N ALA A 202 18.28 -1.37 12.40
CA ALA A 202 16.91 -1.56 12.83
C ALA A 202 16.22 -2.68 12.03
N ALA A 203 16.46 -2.74 10.72
CA ALA A 203 15.98 -3.83 9.88
C ALA A 203 16.51 -5.20 10.36
N GLN A 204 17.83 -5.34 10.57
CA GLN A 204 18.43 -6.56 11.10
C GLN A 204 17.86 -6.96 12.47
N ALA A 205 17.66 -5.99 13.38
CA ALA A 205 17.06 -6.28 14.68
C ALA A 205 15.64 -6.83 14.53
N LYS A 206 14.81 -6.20 13.68
CA LYS A 206 13.44 -6.65 13.46
C LYS A 206 13.32 -7.97 12.70
N TYR A 207 14.20 -8.24 11.73
CA TYR A 207 14.25 -9.57 11.11
C TYR A 207 14.63 -10.67 12.10
N ARG A 208 15.51 -10.37 13.06
CA ARG A 208 15.86 -11.32 14.11
C ARG A 208 14.70 -11.58 15.05
N GLU A 209 14.03 -10.53 15.53
CA GLU A 209 12.81 -10.67 16.34
C GLU A 209 11.75 -11.50 15.61
N ALA A 210 11.55 -11.25 14.31
CA ALA A 210 10.61 -12.03 13.50
C ALA A 210 11.04 -13.50 13.35
N TYR A 211 12.33 -13.75 13.12
CA TYR A 211 12.87 -15.11 13.05
C TYR A 211 12.64 -15.86 14.36
N GLU A 212 12.92 -15.24 15.50
CA GLU A 212 12.71 -15.82 16.82
C GLU A 212 11.22 -16.12 17.08
N ALA A 213 10.32 -15.21 16.69
CA ALA A 213 8.88 -15.42 16.80
C ALA A 213 8.38 -16.62 15.98
N LEU A 214 8.88 -16.78 14.74
CA LEU A 214 8.52 -17.90 13.87
C LEU A 214 9.20 -19.21 14.25
N PHE A 215 10.42 -19.16 14.80
CA PHE A 215 11.18 -20.34 15.21
C PHE A 215 10.51 -21.11 16.36
N GLY A 216 9.74 -20.41 17.20
CA GLY A 216 9.01 -21.01 18.32
C GLY A 216 7.75 -21.81 17.95
N LEU A 217 7.37 -21.85 16.67
CA LEU A 217 6.16 -22.51 16.17
C LEU A 217 6.37 -24.00 15.87
N GLU A 218 5.28 -24.79 15.88
CA GLU A 218 5.33 -26.24 15.59
C GLU A 218 5.86 -26.55 14.19
N ASP A 219 5.52 -25.73 13.17
CA ASP A 219 5.95 -25.88 11.76
C ASP A 219 7.06 -24.88 11.36
N SER A 220 7.92 -24.51 12.31
CA SER A 220 8.88 -23.41 12.16
C SER A 220 9.83 -23.53 10.95
N GLU A 221 10.36 -24.72 10.67
CA GLU A 221 11.32 -24.94 9.57
C GLU A 221 10.70 -24.58 8.21
N SER A 222 9.48 -25.07 7.94
CA SER A 222 8.77 -24.78 6.68
C SER A 222 8.36 -23.32 6.59
N LEU A 223 7.88 -22.73 7.70
CA LEU A 223 7.50 -21.31 7.76
C LEU A 223 8.68 -20.37 7.53
N ILE A 224 9.83 -20.67 8.13
CA ILE A 224 11.06 -19.90 7.96
C ILE A 224 11.53 -19.99 6.51
N GLU A 225 11.54 -21.17 5.91
CA GLU A 225 11.95 -21.35 4.51
C GLU A 225 11.03 -20.58 3.56
N GLU A 226 9.71 -20.66 3.74
CA GLU A 226 8.74 -19.91 2.92
C GLU A 226 8.90 -18.38 3.08
N THR A 227 9.20 -17.95 4.30
CA THR A 227 9.21 -16.52 4.66
C THR A 227 10.54 -15.84 4.31
N PHE A 228 11.65 -16.55 4.52
CA PHE A 228 13.02 -16.03 4.51
C PHE A 228 13.99 -16.77 3.58
N GLY A 229 13.61 -17.93 3.04
CA GLY A 229 14.45 -18.69 2.11
C GLY A 229 14.54 -18.08 0.71
N THR A 230 13.65 -17.14 0.38
CA THR A 230 13.65 -16.46 -0.94
C THR A 230 13.63 -14.94 -0.80
N VAL A 231 14.23 -14.26 -1.78
CA VAL A 231 14.19 -12.80 -1.85
C VAL A 231 12.81 -12.32 -2.28
N LYS A 232 12.35 -11.20 -1.72
CA LYS A 232 11.04 -10.60 -2.06
C LYS A 232 11.19 -9.15 -2.48
N ALA A 233 10.61 -8.76 -3.61
CA ALA A 233 10.59 -7.36 -4.04
C ALA A 233 9.74 -6.53 -3.07
N LEU A 234 10.25 -5.36 -2.64
CA LEU A 234 9.57 -4.44 -1.73
C LEU A 234 9.06 -3.20 -2.47
N PRO A 235 7.98 -2.55 -1.98
CA PRO A 235 7.22 -2.85 -0.76
C PRO A 235 6.22 -4.02 -0.89
N VAL A 236 5.85 -4.62 0.23
CA VAL A 236 4.80 -5.67 0.33
C VAL A 236 3.68 -5.31 1.32
N PHE A 237 3.53 -4.02 1.65
CA PHE A 237 2.60 -3.57 2.70
C PHE A 237 1.13 -3.69 2.27
N SER A 238 0.81 -3.36 1.03
CA SER A 238 -0.55 -3.36 0.50
C SER A 238 -0.55 -3.83 -0.95
N GLU A 239 -1.59 -4.60 -1.31
CA GLU A 239 -1.84 -5.03 -2.68
C GLU A 239 -2.23 -3.86 -3.61
N GLN A 240 -2.58 -2.70 -3.04
CA GLN A 240 -2.97 -1.50 -3.78
C GLN A 240 -1.78 -0.72 -4.37
N ILE A 241 -0.54 -1.10 -3.99
CA ILE A 241 0.68 -0.53 -4.55
C ILE A 241 0.97 -1.25 -5.87
N GLU A 242 0.56 -0.65 -6.98
CA GLU A 242 0.84 -1.22 -8.31
C GLU A 242 2.28 -0.93 -8.76
N SER A 243 2.95 -1.97 -9.27
CA SER A 243 4.20 -1.84 -10.01
C SER A 243 3.90 -1.84 -11.51
N ILE A 244 4.59 -0.96 -12.26
CA ILE A 244 4.52 -0.89 -13.74
C ILE A 244 4.94 -2.22 -14.38
N PHE A 245 5.82 -2.97 -13.71
CA PHE A 245 6.15 -4.33 -14.10
C PHE A 245 5.58 -5.30 -13.07
N VAL A 246 4.72 -6.22 -13.53
CA VAL A 246 4.24 -7.32 -12.71
C VAL A 246 5.33 -8.37 -12.65
N SER A 247 5.92 -8.55 -11.47
CA SER A 247 7.01 -9.51 -11.24
C SER A 247 6.57 -10.65 -10.32
N GLY A 248 7.20 -11.81 -10.49
CA GLY A 248 7.01 -12.96 -9.61
C GLY A 248 8.14 -13.97 -9.75
N ASN A 249 8.28 -14.83 -8.75
CA ASN A 249 9.16 -15.99 -8.85
C ASN A 249 8.70 -16.86 -10.02
N TYR A 250 9.67 -17.39 -10.77
CA TYR A 250 9.46 -18.14 -12.02
C TYR A 250 8.38 -19.23 -11.90
N GLU A 251 8.31 -19.90 -10.76
CA GLU A 251 7.37 -21.00 -10.49
C GLU A 251 5.93 -20.54 -10.18
N ALA A 252 5.72 -19.30 -9.72
CA ALA A 252 4.44 -18.86 -9.15
C ALA A 252 3.41 -18.37 -10.19
N ARG A 253 3.78 -18.08 -11.44
CA ARG A 253 2.88 -17.46 -12.44
C ARG A 253 2.97 -17.96 -13.88
N ALA A 254 3.46 -19.18 -14.10
CA ALA A 254 3.50 -19.81 -15.43
C ALA A 254 2.12 -19.98 -16.14
N SER A 255 1.01 -19.63 -15.49
CA SER A 255 -0.38 -19.82 -15.98
C SER A 255 -1.06 -18.58 -16.58
N VAL A 256 -0.45 -17.38 -16.59
CA VAL A 256 -1.07 -16.13 -17.13
C VAL A 256 -0.75 -15.91 -18.63
N ALA A 257 -0.51 -16.99 -19.38
CA ALA A 257 -0.07 -16.92 -20.76
C ALA A 257 -1.26 -16.80 -21.74
N ARG A 258 -1.45 -15.57 -22.28
CA ARG A 258 -1.78 -15.36 -23.72
C ARG A 258 -1.73 -13.91 -24.23
N GLU A 259 -1.67 -12.88 -23.39
CA GLU A 259 -1.71 -11.46 -23.83
C GLU A 259 -0.48 -10.61 -23.46
N PHE A 260 0.52 -11.17 -22.75
CA PHE A 260 1.69 -10.43 -22.26
C PHE A 260 2.99 -11.08 -22.73
N GLY A 261 3.96 -10.26 -23.16
CA GLY A 261 5.35 -10.70 -23.32
C GLY A 261 6.02 -10.90 -21.95
N HIS A 262 7.12 -11.65 -21.90
CA HIS A 262 7.84 -11.87 -20.64
C HIS A 262 9.36 -11.76 -20.79
N ILE A 263 10.00 -11.30 -19.73
CA ILE A 263 11.45 -11.16 -19.65
C ILE A 263 11.91 -11.88 -18.39
N ASP A 264 12.67 -12.94 -18.59
CA ASP A 264 13.36 -13.64 -17.50
C ASP A 264 14.68 -12.95 -17.20
N VAL A 265 14.98 -12.80 -15.92
CA VAL A 265 16.20 -12.15 -15.43
C VAL A 265 16.83 -12.97 -14.32
N GLN A 266 18.14 -12.82 -14.17
CA GLN A 266 18.90 -13.36 -13.06
C GLN A 266 19.70 -12.24 -12.39
N PHE A 267 19.75 -12.21 -11.07
CA PHE A 267 20.56 -11.24 -10.34
C PHE A 267 20.87 -11.69 -8.91
N ASP A 268 21.87 -11.06 -8.32
CA ASP A 268 22.24 -11.26 -6.93
C ASP A 268 21.60 -10.17 -6.06
N VAL A 269 21.20 -10.51 -4.84
CA VAL A 269 20.67 -9.57 -3.85
C VAL A 269 21.65 -9.50 -2.69
N THR A 270 22.17 -8.30 -2.43
CA THR A 270 23.05 -8.06 -1.30
C THR A 270 22.30 -8.17 0.04
N ALA A 271 23.02 -8.30 1.15
CA ALA A 271 22.44 -8.26 2.49
C ALA A 271 21.73 -6.91 2.83
N PHE A 272 21.86 -5.89 1.98
CA PHE A 272 21.16 -4.61 2.09
C PHE A 272 20.01 -4.46 1.09
N GLY A 273 19.66 -5.52 0.38
CA GLY A 273 18.54 -5.56 -0.55
C GLY A 273 18.79 -4.93 -1.92
N SER A 274 20.01 -4.44 -2.18
CA SER A 274 20.39 -3.90 -3.49
C SER A 274 20.72 -5.01 -4.48
N VAL A 275 20.36 -4.80 -5.74
CA VAL A 275 20.61 -5.73 -6.86
C VAL A 275 22.03 -5.56 -7.43
N THR A 276 22.70 -6.69 -7.67
CA THR A 276 24.00 -6.76 -8.39
C THR A 276 23.98 -7.87 -9.43
N ASN A 277 24.93 -7.86 -10.39
CA ASN A 277 25.07 -8.91 -11.40
C ASN A 277 23.77 -9.22 -12.18
N LEU A 278 23.04 -8.17 -12.57
CA LEU A 278 21.80 -8.30 -13.33
C LEU A 278 22.05 -8.75 -14.78
N GLU A 279 21.51 -9.91 -15.12
CA GLU A 279 21.54 -10.54 -16.43
C GLU A 279 20.11 -10.75 -16.95
N ILE A 280 19.91 -10.54 -18.25
CA ILE A 280 18.65 -10.88 -18.93
C ILE A 280 18.82 -12.28 -19.51
N LEU A 281 17.91 -13.18 -19.17
CA LEU A 281 17.91 -14.58 -19.62
C LEU A 281 16.99 -14.85 -20.82
N SER A 282 16.18 -13.87 -21.24
CA SER A 282 15.17 -14.09 -22.28
C SER A 282 15.80 -14.34 -23.66
N ASP A 283 15.35 -15.44 -24.29
CA ASP A 283 15.62 -15.82 -25.67
C ASP A 283 14.52 -15.34 -26.66
N GLU A 284 13.53 -14.57 -26.19
CA GLU A 284 12.45 -14.07 -27.06
C GLU A 284 12.96 -13.06 -28.10
N VAL A 285 12.55 -13.29 -29.35
CA VAL A 285 12.96 -12.58 -30.56
C VAL A 285 12.54 -11.11 -30.47
N GLU A 286 13.52 -10.24 -30.20
CA GLU A 286 13.46 -8.77 -30.27
C GLU A 286 12.48 -8.06 -29.30
N VAL A 287 12.79 -8.10 -27.99
CA VAL A 287 12.22 -7.13 -27.03
C VAL A 287 12.79 -5.72 -27.32
N ASP A 288 11.94 -4.68 -27.36
CA ASP A 288 12.40 -3.29 -27.56
C ASP A 288 13.44 -2.90 -26.49
N SER A 289 14.57 -2.40 -26.96
CA SER A 289 15.64 -1.79 -26.16
C SER A 289 15.16 -0.81 -25.08
N ARG A 290 14.08 -0.07 -25.32
CA ARG A 290 13.46 0.86 -24.35
C ARG A 290 12.80 0.10 -23.20
N VAL A 291 12.06 -0.97 -23.51
CA VAL A 291 11.44 -1.85 -22.51
C VAL A 291 12.53 -2.50 -21.66
N LEU A 292 13.59 -3.05 -22.28
CA LEU A 292 14.72 -3.62 -21.56
C LEU A 292 15.45 -2.60 -20.67
N SER A 293 15.65 -1.38 -21.16
CA SER A 293 16.30 -0.31 -20.40
C SER A 293 15.45 0.14 -19.21
N SER A 294 14.14 0.26 -19.41
CA SER A 294 13.16 0.58 -18.37
C SER A 294 13.13 -0.51 -17.30
N LEU A 295 13.06 -1.78 -17.72
CA LEU A 295 13.07 -2.93 -16.81
C LEU A 295 14.37 -3.00 -15.99
N ARG A 296 15.53 -2.86 -16.64
CA ARG A 296 16.82 -2.85 -15.92
C ARG A 296 16.89 -1.75 -14.88
N ARG A 297 16.36 -0.56 -15.19
CA ARG A 297 16.28 0.55 -14.23
C ARG A 297 15.35 0.20 -13.09
N HIS A 298 14.14 -0.28 -13.40
CA HIS A 298 13.16 -0.71 -12.41
C HIS A 298 13.77 -1.71 -11.42
N ILE A 299 14.35 -2.82 -11.91
CA ILE A 299 14.97 -3.86 -11.06
C ILE A 299 16.09 -3.28 -10.18
N ARG A 300 16.93 -2.40 -10.73
CA ARG A 300 18.04 -1.78 -9.97
C ARG A 300 17.55 -0.80 -8.89
N ASP A 301 16.42 -0.15 -9.14
CA ASP A 301 15.80 0.79 -8.20
C ASP A 301 14.91 0.07 -7.16
N THR A 302 14.54 -1.19 -7.41
CA THR A 302 13.78 -2.03 -6.47
C THR A 302 14.69 -2.50 -5.33
N VAL A 303 14.20 -2.32 -4.11
CA VAL A 303 14.78 -2.94 -2.91
C VAL A 303 14.18 -4.33 -2.77
N PHE A 304 15.02 -5.33 -2.55
CA PHE A 304 14.59 -6.69 -2.27
C PHE A 304 14.84 -7.01 -0.80
N ARG A 305 13.87 -7.61 -0.10
CA ARG A 305 14.14 -8.32 1.15
C ARG A 305 15.19 -9.40 0.83
N PRO A 306 16.38 -9.39 1.46
CA PRO A 306 17.37 -10.45 1.31
C PRO A 306 16.88 -11.74 1.95
N ILE A 307 17.57 -12.84 1.71
CA ILE A 307 17.33 -14.06 2.48
C ILE A 307 17.75 -13.82 3.95
N ILE A 308 17.06 -14.46 4.88
CA ILE A 308 17.39 -14.40 6.31
C ILE A 308 17.69 -15.82 6.80
N GLN A 309 18.89 -15.99 7.36
CA GLN A 309 19.36 -17.25 7.92
C GLN A 309 19.80 -17.04 9.37
N ASP A 310 19.27 -17.84 10.29
CA ASP A 310 19.53 -17.72 11.74
C ASP A 310 19.32 -16.28 12.25
N GLY A 311 18.27 -15.61 11.77
CA GLY A 311 17.94 -14.22 12.12
C GLY A 311 18.91 -13.17 11.56
N ASN A 312 19.79 -13.52 10.59
CA ASN A 312 20.72 -12.60 9.94
C ASN A 312 20.41 -12.41 8.47
N VAL A 313 20.42 -11.15 8.01
CA VAL A 313 20.31 -10.84 6.57
C VAL A 313 21.55 -11.32 5.82
N MET A 314 21.34 -12.06 4.75
CA MET A 314 22.40 -12.69 3.98
C MET A 314 22.32 -12.31 2.50
N ARG A 315 23.48 -12.27 1.83
CA ARG A 315 23.54 -12.14 0.37
C ARG A 315 23.04 -13.45 -0.25
N SER A 316 22.31 -13.34 -1.35
CA SER A 316 21.95 -14.46 -2.23
C SER A 316 22.42 -14.17 -3.65
N ASP A 317 22.85 -15.22 -4.35
CA ASP A 317 23.34 -15.13 -5.72
C ASP A 317 22.40 -15.89 -6.67
N GLY A 318 22.30 -15.43 -7.92
CA GLY A 318 21.59 -16.15 -8.97
C GLY A 318 20.07 -16.22 -8.82
N ASN A 319 19.45 -15.26 -8.13
CA ASN A 319 17.99 -15.20 -7.98
C ASN A 319 17.32 -14.96 -9.34
N ARG A 320 16.28 -15.74 -9.67
CA ARG A 320 15.59 -15.68 -10.96
C ARG A 320 14.18 -15.14 -10.84
N PHE A 321 13.86 -14.17 -11.68
CA PHE A 321 12.54 -13.52 -11.72
C PHE A 321 11.99 -13.48 -13.14
N ARG A 322 10.68 -13.58 -13.26
CA ARG A 322 9.94 -13.34 -14.50
C ARG A 322 9.17 -12.05 -14.39
N TYR A 323 9.37 -11.15 -15.35
CA TYR A 323 8.65 -9.89 -15.46
C TYR A 323 7.73 -9.91 -16.69
N HIS A 324 6.46 -9.60 -16.50
CA HIS A 324 5.49 -9.50 -17.59
C HIS A 324 5.33 -8.04 -18.03
N TYR A 325 5.16 -7.85 -19.35
CA TYR A 325 4.90 -6.54 -19.94
C TYR A 325 3.84 -6.63 -21.04
N VAL A 326 3.11 -5.54 -21.25
CA VAL A 326 2.13 -5.40 -22.35
C VAL A 326 2.89 -4.96 -23.61
N TYR A 327 2.51 -5.49 -24.77
CA TYR A 327 3.08 -5.15 -26.07
C TYR A 327 2.84 -3.70 -26.50
#